data_AF-A0A1R2ALG4-F1
#
_entry.id   AF-A0A1R2ALG4-F1
#
_cell.length_a   1.000
_cell.length_b   1.000
_cell.length_c   1.000
_cell.angle_alpha   90.00
_cell.angle_beta   90.00
_cell.angle_gamma   90.00
#
_symmetry.space_group_name_H-M   'P 1'
#
loop_
_entity.id
_entity.type
_entity.pdbx_description
1 polymer ?
#
loop_
_entity_poly.entity_id
_entity_poly.type
_entity_poly.pdbx_seq_one_letter_code
_entity_poly.pdbx_strand_id
1 'polypeptide(L)'
;MFLSFAFYVLSLLGFSYGIFLEFYIASDTTCWIVGPTSAGGNAIIHSTVSAWKTVITNADWIWDINGNTVKGNGTVTKYFYIAGIPATGTFQVAADNTFTTYLNSVEADCKDTTGITFSSSTPKSCNVISYLVSGLNKLVVNVENTGASAAVKFRLDATSNL
;
A
#
# COMPACT_ATOMS: atom_id res chain seq x y z
N MET A 1 -0.77 34.56 47.73
CA MET A 1 -0.86 33.11 47.44
C MET A 1 -1.81 32.82 46.27
N PHE A 2 -1.69 33.56 45.16
CA PHE A 2 -2.48 33.33 43.93
C PHE A 2 -1.58 33.28 42.67
N LEU A 3 -0.38 33.87 42.73
CA LEU A 3 0.60 33.82 41.64
C LEU A 3 1.21 32.44 41.40
N SER A 4 1.22 31.55 42.40
CA SER A 4 1.87 30.23 42.30
C SER A 4 1.03 29.19 41.55
N PHE A 5 -0.28 29.41 41.39
CA PHE A 5 -1.18 28.48 40.69
C PHE A 5 -1.16 28.71 39.17
N ALA A 6 -0.98 29.96 38.74
CA ALA A 6 -0.90 30.31 37.32
C ALA A 6 0.34 29.69 36.63
N PHE A 7 1.47 29.59 37.34
CA PHE A 7 2.68 28.94 36.81
C PHE A 7 2.52 27.43 36.64
N TYR A 8 1.73 26.77 37.49
CA TYR A 8 1.46 25.33 37.38
C TYR A 8 0.54 24.98 36.20
N VAL A 9 -0.41 25.86 35.87
CA VAL A 9 -1.30 25.67 34.71
C VAL A 9 -0.55 25.95 33.40
N LEU A 10 0.40 26.90 33.40
CA LEU A 10 1.23 27.16 32.22
C LEU A 10 2.25 26.04 31.94
N SER A 11 2.71 25.31 32.98
CA SER A 11 3.58 24.12 32.81
C SER A 11 2.83 22.87 32.33
N LEU A 12 1.49 22.89 32.31
CA LEU A 12 0.66 21.81 31.76
C LEU A 12 0.33 22.01 30.27
N LEU A 13 0.67 23.16 29.69
CA LEU A 13 0.72 23.34 28.25
C LEU A 13 2.04 22.79 27.73
N GLY A 14 2.25 21.49 27.94
CA GLY A 14 3.24 20.74 27.19
C GLY A 14 2.84 20.82 25.71
N PHE A 15 3.44 21.75 24.98
CA PHE A 15 3.49 21.64 23.53
C PHE A 15 4.21 20.33 23.24
N SER A 16 3.45 19.27 22.96
CA SER A 16 3.98 18.11 22.26
C SER A 16 4.28 18.58 20.83
N TYR A 17 5.46 19.18 20.64
CA TYR A 17 6.05 19.32 19.32
C TYR A 17 6.44 17.92 18.85
N GLY A 18 5.45 17.11 18.48
CA GLY A 18 5.68 15.85 17.78
C GLY A 18 6.02 16.17 16.33
N ILE A 19 7.03 15.51 15.79
CA ILE A 19 7.28 15.56 14.34
C ILE A 19 6.19 14.70 13.69
N PHE A 20 5.31 15.35 12.94
CA PHE A 20 4.32 14.68 12.09
C PHE A 20 4.97 14.35 10.74
N LEU A 21 5.00 13.08 10.40
CA LEU A 21 5.51 12.59 9.12
C LEU A 21 4.34 12.12 8.26
N GLU A 22 4.32 12.53 7.00
CA GLU A 22 3.42 12.05 5.97
C GLU A 22 4.23 11.47 4.81
N PHE A 23 3.88 10.26 4.38
CA PHE A 23 4.59 9.58 3.30
C PHE A 23 3.67 8.59 2.59
N TYR A 24 4.11 8.13 1.42
CA TYR A 24 3.40 7.11 0.66
C TYR A 24 4.32 5.98 0.20
N ILE A 25 3.72 4.80 0.01
CA ILE A 25 4.35 3.60 -0.54
C ILE A 25 3.53 3.17 -1.74
N ALA A 26 4.10 3.26 -2.93
CA ALA A 26 3.40 2.98 -4.17
C ALA A 26 3.94 1.74 -4.89
N SER A 27 3.15 1.19 -5.83
CA SER A 27 3.64 0.22 -6.80
C SER A 27 4.58 0.91 -7.80
N ASP A 28 5.81 0.41 -7.87
CA ASP A 28 6.88 0.89 -8.75
C ASP A 28 7.91 -0.23 -8.98
N THR A 29 9.04 0.07 -9.63
CA THR A 29 10.09 -0.91 -9.94
C THR A 29 10.93 -1.34 -8.73
N THR A 30 10.69 -0.80 -7.54
CA THR A 30 11.34 -1.24 -6.28
C THR A 30 10.56 -2.36 -5.59
N CYS A 31 9.34 -2.68 -6.07
CA CYS A 31 8.60 -3.85 -5.63
C CYS A 31 9.31 -5.14 -6.05
N TRP A 32 9.43 -6.09 -5.15
CA TRP A 32 9.83 -7.46 -5.51
C TRP A 32 8.61 -8.24 -5.96
N ILE A 33 8.70 -8.99 -7.05
CA ILE A 33 7.61 -9.84 -7.54
C ILE A 33 8.11 -11.25 -7.86
N VAL A 34 7.33 -12.23 -7.43
CA VAL A 34 7.39 -13.61 -7.94
C VAL A 34 6.11 -13.80 -8.75
N GLY A 35 6.24 -14.09 -10.03
CA GLY A 35 5.11 -14.16 -10.96
C GLY A 35 4.82 -15.57 -11.43
N PRO A 36 3.79 -15.76 -12.27
CA PRO A 36 3.45 -17.08 -12.81
C PRO A 36 4.57 -17.68 -13.68
N THR A 37 5.46 -16.85 -14.24
CA THR A 37 6.59 -17.29 -15.07
C THR A 37 7.94 -16.78 -14.57
N SER A 38 7.98 -16.06 -13.45
CA SER A 38 9.19 -15.48 -12.87
C SER A 38 9.46 -16.05 -11.48
N ALA A 39 10.68 -16.55 -11.26
CA ALA A 39 11.12 -17.06 -9.96
C ALA A 39 11.44 -15.95 -8.92
N GLY A 40 11.32 -14.67 -9.30
CA GLY A 40 11.62 -13.55 -8.43
C GLY A 40 12.47 -12.48 -9.11
N GLY A 41 12.09 -11.21 -8.93
CA GLY A 41 12.86 -10.06 -9.40
C GLY A 41 12.21 -8.74 -9.02
N ASN A 42 12.82 -7.64 -9.45
CA ASN A 42 12.15 -6.34 -9.40
C ASN A 42 10.98 -6.34 -10.39
N ALA A 43 9.85 -5.81 -9.94
CA ALA A 43 8.71 -5.60 -10.80
C ALA A 43 9.04 -4.61 -11.91
N ILE A 44 8.38 -4.77 -13.04
CA ILE A 44 8.50 -3.85 -14.16
C ILE A 44 7.21 -3.05 -14.31
N ILE A 45 7.32 -1.86 -14.91
CA ILE A 45 6.15 -1.09 -15.30
C ILE A 45 5.49 -1.79 -16.49
N HIS A 46 4.24 -2.21 -16.31
CA HIS A 46 3.44 -2.81 -17.36
C HIS A 46 2.81 -1.70 -18.21
N SER A 47 2.87 -1.85 -19.53
CA SER A 47 2.18 -0.92 -20.43
C SER A 47 0.68 -1.03 -20.23
N THR A 48 0.02 0.09 -19.91
CA THR A 48 -1.43 0.12 -19.68
C THR A 48 -2.20 -0.40 -20.90
N VAL A 49 -3.14 -1.32 -20.66
CA VAL A 49 -4.09 -1.76 -21.70
C VAL A 49 -5.39 -0.98 -21.60
N SER A 50 -6.15 -0.88 -22.69
CA SER A 50 -7.35 -0.03 -22.79
C SER A 50 -8.45 -0.33 -21.76
N ALA A 51 -8.47 -1.55 -21.22
CA ALA A 51 -9.43 -1.96 -20.19
C ALA A 51 -9.09 -1.42 -18.78
N TRP A 52 -7.83 -1.01 -18.53
CA TRP A 52 -7.37 -0.53 -17.23
C TRP A 52 -7.69 0.95 -17.07
N LYS A 53 -8.70 1.25 -16.24
CA LYS A 53 -9.24 2.59 -16.03
C LYS A 53 -8.93 3.16 -14.65
N THR A 54 -8.46 2.34 -13.72
CA THR A 54 -8.24 2.78 -12.33
C THR A 54 -7.14 3.81 -12.22
N VAL A 55 -7.46 4.91 -11.54
CA VAL A 55 -6.51 5.98 -11.25
C VAL A 55 -6.09 5.88 -9.78
N ILE A 56 -4.80 5.62 -9.57
CA ILE A 56 -4.11 5.78 -8.28
C ILE A 56 -2.91 6.69 -8.56
N THR A 57 -2.91 7.89 -8.01
CA THR A 57 -1.89 8.90 -8.28
C THR A 57 -0.55 8.51 -7.67
N ASN A 58 0.55 8.77 -8.37
CA ASN A 58 1.93 8.41 -7.96
C ASN A 58 2.14 6.90 -7.79
N ALA A 59 1.47 6.08 -8.60
CA ALA A 59 1.64 4.64 -8.65
C ALA A 59 1.59 4.15 -10.10
N ASP A 60 2.30 3.08 -10.38
CA ASP A 60 2.35 2.45 -11.70
C ASP A 60 1.65 1.10 -11.70
N TRP A 61 1.10 0.71 -12.85
CA TRP A 61 0.74 -0.69 -13.08
C TRP A 61 2.02 -1.49 -13.20
N ILE A 62 2.20 -2.49 -12.33
CA ILE A 62 3.40 -3.32 -12.30
C ILE A 62 3.05 -4.80 -12.46
N TRP A 63 3.98 -5.54 -13.06
CA TRP A 63 3.90 -6.99 -13.20
C TRP A 63 5.28 -7.64 -13.30
N ASP A 64 5.33 -8.96 -13.52
CA ASP A 64 6.57 -9.73 -13.59
C ASP A 64 7.26 -9.58 -14.95
N ILE A 65 6.47 -9.62 -16.02
CA ILE A 65 6.89 -9.50 -17.42
C ILE A 65 5.81 -8.71 -18.18
N ASN A 66 6.21 -7.84 -19.11
CA ASN A 66 5.29 -6.94 -19.78
C ASN A 66 4.50 -7.72 -20.85
N GLY A 67 3.18 -7.62 -20.83
CA GLY A 67 2.30 -8.37 -21.73
C GLY A 67 2.23 -9.87 -21.44
N ASN A 68 2.67 -10.31 -20.25
CA ASN A 68 2.55 -11.70 -19.85
C ASN A 68 1.08 -12.07 -19.65
N THR A 69 0.63 -13.11 -20.36
CA THR A 69 -0.75 -13.58 -20.32
C THR A 69 -0.92 -14.94 -19.63
N VAL A 70 0.17 -15.48 -19.07
CA VAL A 70 0.17 -16.78 -18.42
C VAL A 70 -0.67 -16.73 -17.15
N LYS A 71 -1.59 -17.68 -17.03
CA LYS A 71 -2.44 -17.85 -15.85
C LYS A 71 -1.63 -18.27 -14.64
N GLY A 72 -2.06 -17.81 -13.47
CA GLY A 72 -1.46 -18.18 -12.20
C GLY A 72 -1.36 -16.99 -11.26
N ASN A 73 -0.58 -17.16 -10.20
CA ASN A 73 -0.48 -16.16 -9.13
C ASN A 73 0.80 -15.34 -9.27
N GLY A 74 0.68 -14.05 -8.98
CA GLY A 74 1.79 -13.14 -8.73
C GLY A 74 1.78 -12.68 -7.28
N THR A 75 2.92 -12.71 -6.61
CA THR A 75 3.11 -12.18 -5.26
C THR A 75 4.03 -10.98 -5.32
N VAL A 76 3.47 -9.79 -5.08
CA VAL A 76 4.22 -8.53 -4.99
C VAL A 76 4.53 -8.22 -3.53
N THR A 77 5.79 -7.91 -3.23
CA THR A 77 6.26 -7.56 -1.89
C THR A 77 6.94 -6.20 -1.90
N LYS A 78 6.62 -5.36 -0.91
CA LYS A 78 7.32 -4.09 -0.66
C LYS A 78 7.59 -3.92 0.83
N TYR A 79 8.85 -3.64 1.15
CA TYR A 79 9.27 -3.27 2.49
C TYR A 79 9.33 -1.75 2.62
N PHE A 80 8.95 -1.23 3.78
CA PHE A 80 9.01 0.19 4.08
C PHE A 80 9.17 0.41 5.58
N TYR A 81 9.67 1.58 5.97
CA TYR A 81 9.91 1.91 7.36
C TYR A 81 8.97 3.04 7.80
N ILE A 82 8.32 2.87 8.96
CA ILE A 82 7.55 3.94 9.61
C ILE A 82 8.34 4.40 10.83
N ALA A 83 8.77 5.66 10.83
CA ALA A 83 9.38 6.27 12.00
C ALA A 83 8.29 6.75 12.97
N GLY A 84 8.38 6.37 14.25
CA GLY A 84 7.39 6.74 15.26
C GLY A 84 6.13 5.86 15.24
N ILE A 85 5.06 6.34 15.86
CA ILE A 85 3.79 5.61 15.99
C ILE A 85 2.90 5.93 14.79
N PRO A 86 2.46 4.92 14.01
CA PRO A 86 1.49 5.13 12.94
C PRO A 86 0.23 5.84 13.47
N ALA A 87 -0.23 6.88 12.77
CA ALA A 87 -1.42 7.66 13.12
C ALA A 87 -2.56 7.46 12.10
N THR A 88 -2.22 7.31 10.82
CA THR A 88 -3.19 6.97 9.75
C THR A 88 -2.59 5.97 8.77
N GLY A 89 -3.46 5.24 8.06
CA GLY A 89 -3.06 4.31 7.00
C GLY A 89 -4.23 4.05 6.05
N THR A 90 -4.14 4.56 4.83
CA THR A 90 -5.13 4.33 3.77
C THR A 90 -4.47 3.61 2.60
N PHE A 91 -4.93 2.40 2.31
CA PHE A 91 -4.42 1.61 1.20
C PHE A 91 -5.40 1.62 0.02
N GLN A 92 -4.91 2.06 -1.13
CA GLN A 92 -5.59 2.02 -2.41
C GLN A 92 -4.98 0.95 -3.29
N VAL A 93 -5.80 0.12 -3.93
CA VAL A 93 -5.32 -0.99 -4.76
C VAL A 93 -6.33 -1.37 -5.83
N ALA A 94 -5.81 -1.78 -6.98
CA ALA A 94 -6.54 -2.46 -8.03
C ALA A 94 -5.63 -3.51 -8.69
N ALA A 95 -6.25 -4.58 -9.18
CA ALA A 95 -5.54 -5.60 -9.94
C ALA A 95 -6.37 -6.07 -11.13
N ASP A 96 -5.68 -6.69 -12.09
CA ASP A 96 -6.25 -7.53 -13.14
C ASP A 96 -5.68 -8.95 -12.92
N ASN A 97 -6.39 -9.89 -12.27
CA ASN A 97 -7.80 -9.87 -11.87
C ASN A 97 -8.00 -9.61 -10.36
N THR A 98 -8.01 -10.66 -9.54
CA THR A 98 -8.34 -10.60 -8.11
C THR A 98 -7.08 -10.38 -7.29
N PHE A 99 -7.25 -9.92 -6.04
CA PHE A 99 -6.12 -9.77 -5.13
C PHE A 99 -6.49 -9.97 -3.67
N THR A 100 -5.48 -10.34 -2.87
CA THR A 100 -5.52 -10.34 -1.41
C THR A 100 -4.29 -9.62 -0.86
N THR A 101 -4.50 -8.72 0.09
CA THR A 101 -3.43 -7.89 0.67
C THR A 101 -3.06 -8.39 2.06
N TYR A 102 -1.77 -8.37 2.38
CA TYR A 102 -1.24 -8.66 3.69
C TYR A 102 -0.32 -7.54 4.14
N LEU A 103 -0.44 -7.15 5.40
CA LEU A 103 0.50 -6.24 6.07
C LEU A 103 1.07 -6.94 7.29
N ASN A 104 2.39 -6.99 7.37
CA ASN A 104 3.11 -7.66 8.47
C ASN A 104 2.68 -9.13 8.67
N SER A 105 2.41 -9.82 7.55
CA SER A 105 1.95 -11.22 7.49
C SER A 105 0.53 -11.47 8.02
N VAL A 106 -0.25 -10.41 8.26
CA VAL A 106 -1.68 -10.48 8.58
C VAL A 106 -2.47 -10.12 7.33
N GLU A 107 -3.47 -10.92 6.96
CA GLU A 107 -4.41 -10.56 5.89
C GLU A 107 -5.13 -9.28 6.28
N ALA A 108 -4.93 -8.22 5.49
CA ALA A 108 -5.68 -6.99 5.66
C ALA A 108 -7.08 -7.18 5.08
N ASP A 109 -8.09 -6.50 5.65
CA ASP A 109 -9.44 -6.44 5.08
C ASP A 109 -9.49 -5.56 3.81
N CYS A 110 -8.64 -5.89 2.85
CA CYS A 110 -8.46 -5.21 1.57
C CYS A 110 -8.15 -6.24 0.48
N LYS A 111 -9.21 -6.86 -0.03
CA LYS A 111 -9.17 -7.88 -1.08
C LYS A 111 -10.25 -7.66 -2.13
N ASP A 112 -10.00 -8.11 -3.35
CA ASP A 112 -10.99 -8.16 -4.42
C ASP A 112 -11.15 -9.62 -4.87
N THR A 113 -12.38 -10.13 -4.79
CA THR A 113 -12.76 -11.46 -5.27
C THR A 113 -13.61 -11.40 -6.53
N THR A 114 -13.94 -10.19 -7.00
CA THR A 114 -14.75 -9.96 -8.20
C THR A 114 -13.91 -9.80 -9.45
N GLY A 115 -12.66 -9.33 -9.30
CA GLY A 115 -11.68 -9.23 -10.38
C GLY A 115 -11.98 -8.11 -11.35
N ILE A 116 -12.73 -7.08 -10.94
CA ILE A 116 -13.13 -5.96 -11.80
C ILE A 116 -12.46 -4.64 -11.42
N THR A 117 -11.64 -4.63 -10.37
CA THR A 117 -11.06 -3.38 -9.84
C THR A 117 -10.27 -2.61 -10.89
N PHE A 118 -9.51 -3.27 -11.77
CA PHE A 118 -8.79 -2.62 -12.88
C PHE A 118 -9.67 -1.79 -13.82
N SER A 119 -10.94 -2.18 -13.99
CA SER A 119 -11.87 -1.56 -14.93
C SER A 119 -12.68 -0.42 -14.31
N SER A 120 -12.65 -0.30 -12.99
CA SER A 120 -13.26 0.80 -12.24
C SER A 120 -12.40 2.06 -12.35
N SER A 121 -13.02 3.24 -12.44
CA SER A 121 -12.30 4.51 -12.33
C SER A 121 -11.78 4.76 -10.92
N THR A 122 -12.42 4.18 -9.91
CA THR A 122 -12.04 4.29 -8.49
C THR A 122 -11.35 3.02 -8.00
N PRO A 123 -10.23 3.13 -7.26
CA PRO A 123 -9.58 1.98 -6.66
C PRO A 123 -10.39 1.45 -5.48
N LYS A 124 -10.12 0.20 -5.09
CA LYS A 124 -10.53 -0.26 -3.76
C LYS A 124 -9.70 0.49 -2.73
N SER A 125 -10.36 1.07 -1.73
CA SER A 125 -9.71 1.87 -0.67
C SER A 125 -10.07 1.29 0.69
N CYS A 126 -9.06 1.09 1.54
CA CYS A 126 -9.20 0.42 2.82
C CYS A 126 -8.42 1.16 3.91
N ASN A 127 -8.98 1.25 5.11
CA ASN A 127 -8.22 1.68 6.29
C ASN A 127 -7.37 0.51 6.78
N VAL A 128 -6.05 0.72 6.88
CA VAL A 128 -5.08 -0.32 7.25
C VAL A 128 -4.25 0.04 8.49
N ILE A 129 -4.62 1.09 9.22
CA ILE A 129 -3.84 1.57 10.38
C ILE A 129 -3.57 0.46 11.41
N SER A 130 -4.54 -0.42 11.66
CA SER A 130 -4.41 -1.51 12.63
C SER A 130 -3.39 -2.59 12.27
N TYR A 131 -2.89 -2.58 11.03
CA TYR A 131 -1.89 -3.53 10.55
C TYR A 131 -0.49 -2.92 10.49
N LEU A 132 -0.36 -1.61 10.66
CA LEU A 132 0.91 -0.89 10.62
C LEU A 132 1.60 -0.92 11.98
N VAL A 133 2.93 -1.06 11.96
CA VAL A 133 3.76 -1.01 13.16
C VAL A 133 4.81 0.08 13.05
N SER A 134 5.31 0.55 14.20
CA SER A 134 6.55 1.33 14.21
C SER A 134 7.71 0.47 13.71
N GLY A 135 8.58 1.03 12.88
CA GLY A 135 9.72 0.33 12.31
C GLY A 135 9.45 -0.29 10.94
N LEU A 136 10.09 -1.44 10.68
CA LEU A 136 10.01 -2.12 9.39
C LEU A 136 8.65 -2.79 9.21
N ASN A 137 7.98 -2.44 8.11
CA ASN A 137 6.72 -3.03 7.68
C ASN A 137 6.92 -3.80 6.36
N LYS A 138 6.10 -4.84 6.17
CA LYS A 138 6.05 -5.65 4.94
C LYS A 138 4.64 -5.61 4.36
N LEU A 139 4.49 -5.03 3.18
CA LEU A 139 3.29 -5.12 2.35
C LEU A 139 3.43 -6.26 1.35
N VAL A 140 2.43 -7.13 1.27
CA VAL A 140 2.32 -8.17 0.25
C VAL A 140 0.97 -8.05 -0.46
N VAL A 141 0.96 -8.09 -1.78
CA VAL A 141 -0.27 -8.22 -2.58
C VAL A 141 -0.16 -9.48 -3.42
N ASN A 142 -1.01 -10.45 -3.11
CA ASN A 142 -1.16 -11.65 -3.92
C ASN A 142 -2.23 -11.38 -4.96
N VAL A 143 -1.88 -11.55 -6.23
CA VAL A 143 -2.72 -11.28 -7.40
C VAL A 143 -2.93 -12.59 -8.13
N GLU A 144 -4.15 -12.88 -8.53
CA GLU A 144 -4.46 -14.02 -9.37
C GLU A 144 -4.79 -13.53 -10.78
N ASN A 145 -4.05 -14.07 -11.76
CA ASN A 145 -4.32 -13.90 -13.18
C ASN A 145 -5.13 -15.09 -13.70
N THR A 146 -6.38 -14.83 -14.10
CA THR A 146 -7.27 -15.84 -14.67
C THR A 146 -7.07 -16.04 -16.18
N GLY A 147 -6.21 -15.21 -16.79
CA GLY A 147 -5.81 -15.22 -18.20
C GLY A 147 -5.84 -13.82 -18.82
N ALA A 148 -5.14 -13.65 -19.95
CA ALA A 148 -4.88 -12.35 -20.56
C ALA A 148 -3.95 -11.47 -19.69
N SER A 149 -3.87 -10.18 -19.99
CA SER A 149 -2.97 -9.24 -19.32
C SER A 149 -3.26 -9.16 -17.82
N ALA A 150 -2.21 -9.15 -17.02
CA ALA A 150 -2.31 -8.97 -15.57
C ALA A 150 -1.39 -7.85 -15.09
N ALA A 151 -1.82 -7.15 -14.04
CA ALA A 151 -1.00 -6.22 -13.30
C ALA A 151 -1.66 -5.89 -11.97
N VAL A 152 -0.89 -5.24 -11.10
CA VAL A 152 -1.39 -4.60 -9.89
C VAL A 152 -0.92 -3.17 -9.81
N LYS A 153 -1.76 -2.31 -9.26
CA LYS A 153 -1.45 -0.91 -8.96
C LYS A 153 -1.91 -0.61 -7.55
N PHE A 154 -1.05 -0.02 -6.74
CA PHE A 154 -1.38 0.31 -5.36
C PHE A 154 -0.65 1.53 -4.82
N ARG A 155 -1.21 2.12 -3.76
CA ARG A 155 -0.60 3.17 -2.94
C ARG A 155 -1.10 3.07 -1.51
N LEU A 156 -0.19 3.08 -0.55
CA LEU A 156 -0.47 3.28 0.87
C LEU A 156 -0.07 4.70 1.25
N ASP A 157 -1.01 5.51 1.71
CA ASP A 157 -0.74 6.78 2.37
C ASP A 157 -0.76 6.56 3.89
N ALA A 158 0.29 6.98 4.57
CA ALA A 158 0.42 6.80 6.02
C ALA A 158 1.00 8.06 6.68
N THR A 159 0.64 8.23 7.94
CA THR A 159 1.21 9.28 8.79
C THR A 159 1.71 8.69 10.09
N SER A 160 2.67 9.35 10.72
CA SER A 160 3.20 8.94 12.02
C SER A 160 3.65 10.11 12.88
N ASN A 161 3.67 9.87 14.19
CA ASN A 161 4.13 10.80 15.21
C ASN A 161 5.37 10.25 15.91
N LEU A 162 6.42 11.04 16.01
CA LEU A 162 7.61 10.75 16.81
C LEU A 162 7.46 11.21 18.26
#